data_AF-A0A7V3MHR4-F1
#
_entry.id   AF-A0A7V3MHR4-F1
#
_cell.length_a   1.000
_cell.length_b   1.000
_cell.length_c   1.000
_cell.angle_alpha   90.00
_cell.angle_beta   90.00
_cell.angle_gamma   90.00
#
_symmetry.space_group_name_H-M   'P 1'
#
loop_
_entity.id
_entity.type
_entity.pdbx_description
1 polymer ?
#
loop_
_entity_poly.entity_id
_entity_poly.type
_entity_poly.pdbx_seq_one_letter_code
_entity_poly.pdbx_strand_id
1 'polypeptide(L)' 'MARNAAPALDRPWRRPGALRYALSRIRSLARPPVTVTDPPAGVVVDRDVAVATRDGTTLRVNVIRKGGDPPRPVVLSI' A
#
# COMPACT_ATOMS: atom_id res chain seq x y z
N MET A 1 2.72 26.76 -28.57
CA MET A 1 3.40 26.26 -27.35
C MET A 1 2.38 26.33 -26.21
N ALA A 2 2.11 25.33 -25.37
CA ALA A 2 2.87 24.15 -24.98
C ALA A 2 2.04 22.86 -25.13
N ARG A 3 2.66 21.80 -25.66
CA ARG A 3 2.14 20.43 -25.60
C ARG A 3 2.49 19.89 -24.22
N ASN A 4 1.51 19.78 -23.33
CA ASN A 4 1.73 19.19 -22.01
C ASN A 4 1.77 17.66 -22.15
N ALA A 5 2.99 17.11 -22.19
CA ALA A 5 3.25 15.68 -22.26
C ALA A 5 3.22 15.05 -20.87
N ALA A 6 2.05 15.04 -20.22
CA ALA A 6 1.83 14.17 -19.09
C ALA A 6 1.62 12.73 -19.62
N PRO A 7 2.33 11.71 -19.10
CA PRO A 7 2.13 10.33 -19.53
C PRO A 7 0.66 9.93 -19.37
N ALA A 8 0.15 9.15 -20.33
CA ALA A 8 -1.26 8.80 -20.48
C ALA A 8 -1.90 8.07 -19.28
N LEU A 9 -1.10 7.67 -18.28
CA LEU A 9 -1.56 7.04 -17.04
C LEU A 9 -2.42 7.96 -16.17
N ASP A 10 -2.26 9.29 -16.30
CA ASP A 10 -2.99 10.28 -15.49
C ASP A 10 -4.21 10.87 -16.22
N ARG A 11 -4.63 10.30 -17.35
CA ARG A 11 -5.88 10.70 -18.02
C ARG A 11 -7.06 9.93 -17.41
N PRO A 12 -7.94 10.59 -16.62
CA PRO A 12 -9.11 9.96 -16.05
C PRO A 12 -10.07 9.55 -17.17
N TRP A 13 -10.60 8.33 -17.09
CA TRP A 13 -11.49 7.71 -18.08
C TRP A 13 -12.78 8.50 -18.35
N ARG A 14 -13.21 9.37 -17.41
CA ARG A 14 -14.31 10.33 -17.58
C ARG A 14 -13.92 11.68 -16.98
N ARG A 15 -14.01 12.77 -17.75
CA ARG A 15 -13.80 14.14 -17.26
C ARG A 15 -15.09 14.96 -17.31
N PRO A 16 -15.68 15.32 -16.16
CA PRO A 16 -16.65 16.40 -16.11
C PRO A 16 -15.91 17.77 -16.11
N GLY A 17 -15.16 18.07 -17.17
CA GLY A 17 -14.41 19.34 -17.30
C GLY A 17 -13.19 19.50 -16.35
N ALA A 18 -12.28 20.43 -16.70
CA ALA A 18 -11.03 20.64 -15.97
C ALA A 18 -11.21 21.20 -14.54
N LEU A 19 -12.16 22.12 -14.36
CA LEU A 19 -12.45 22.74 -13.07
C LEU A 19 -12.98 21.73 -12.04
N ARG A 20 -13.95 20.89 -12.43
CA ARG A 20 -14.51 19.87 -11.52
C ARG A 20 -13.47 18.83 -11.14
N TYR A 21 -12.56 18.51 -12.07
CA TYR A 21 -11.43 17.61 -11.79
C TYR A 21 -10.48 18.22 -10.73
N ALA A 22 -10.08 19.49 -10.90
CA ALA A 22 -9.21 20.16 -9.94
C ALA A 22 -9.84 20.24 -8.54
N LEU A 23 -11.12 20.63 -8.46
CA LEU A 23 -11.87 20.68 -7.20
C LEU A 23 -11.96 19.31 -6.51
N SER A 24 -12.22 18.24 -7.29
CA SER A 24 -12.25 16.87 -6.77
C SER A 24 -10.90 16.45 -6.19
N ARG A 25 -9.80 16.78 -6.87
CA ARG A 25 -8.44 16.49 -6.37
C ARG A 25 -8.10 17.25 -5.10
N ILE A 26 -8.43 18.54 -5.01
CA ILE A 26 -8.22 19.35 -3.80
C ILE A 26 -9.01 18.77 -2.62
N ARG A 27 -10.28 18.40 -2.85
CA ARG A 27 -11.11 17.77 -1.81
C ARG A 27 -10.52 16.43 -1.34
N SER A 28 -10.08 15.59 -2.27
CA SER A 28 -9.47 14.29 -1.95
C SER A 28 -8.11 14.43 -1.29
N LEU A 29 -7.38 15.52 -1.52
CA LEU A 29 -6.14 15.80 -0.79
C LEU A 29 -6.43 16.23 0.66
N ALA A 30 -7.39 17.14 0.85
CA ALA A 30 -7.75 17.65 2.16
C ALA A 30 -8.48 16.62 3.04
N ARG A 31 -9.32 15.79 2.42
CA ARG A 31 -10.05 14.71 3.09
C ARG A 31 -10.06 13.48 2.18
N PRO A 32 -8.97 12.70 2.20
CA PRO A 32 -8.89 11.47 1.45
C PRO A 32 -10.10 10.59 1.77
N PRO A 33 -10.82 10.07 0.76
CA PRO A 33 -11.95 9.17 0.96
C PRO A 33 -11.45 7.76 1.32
N VAL A 34 -10.56 7.66 2.31
CA VAL A 34 -10.00 6.41 2.81
C VAL A 34 -10.33 6.31 4.31
N THR A 35 -10.90 5.19 4.70
CA THR A 35 -11.06 4.83 6.11
C THR A 35 -9.90 3.92 6.47
N VAL A 36 -9.08 4.34 7.43
CA VAL A 36 -8.03 3.49 8.00
C VAL A 36 -8.68 2.67 9.11
N THR A 37 -8.70 1.36 8.94
CA THR A 37 -9.21 0.43 9.97
C THR A 37 -8.02 -0.10 10.76
N ASP A 38 -8.15 -0.10 12.08
CA ASP A 38 -7.14 -0.67 12.96
C ASP A 38 -6.99 -2.19 12.73
N PRO A 39 -5.79 -2.74 12.89
CA PRO A 39 -5.59 -4.18 12.82
C PRO A 39 -6.38 -4.88 13.95
N PRO A 40 -6.80 -6.14 13.74
CA PRO A 40 -7.43 -6.93 14.79
C PRO A 40 -6.57 -7.00 16.05
N ALA A 41 -7.20 -6.97 17.23
CA ALA A 41 -6.49 -7.08 18.50
C ALA A 41 -5.68 -8.39 18.58
N GLY A 42 -4.50 -8.30 19.18
CA GLY A 42 -3.62 -9.45 19.39
C GLY A 42 -2.82 -9.87 18.14
N VAL A 43 -2.77 -9.05 17.09
CA VAL A 43 -1.80 -9.23 16.00
C VAL A 43 -0.43 -8.71 16.44
N VAL A 44 0.59 -9.55 16.26
CA VAL A 44 2.01 -9.23 16.43
C VAL A 44 2.62 -9.14 15.04
N VAL A 45 3.36 -8.07 14.79
CA VAL A 45 4.05 -7.83 13.53
C VAL A 45 5.53 -7.72 13.79
N ASP A 46 6.28 -8.74 13.39
CA ASP A 46 7.74 -8.73 13.41
C ASP A 46 8.19 -8.20 12.05
N ARG A 47 8.68 -6.95 12.03
CA ARG A 47 9.07 -6.24 10.80
C ARG A 47 10.52 -6.49 10.43
N ASP A 48 10.79 -6.54 9.14
CA ASP A 48 12.15 -6.59 8.57
C ASP A 48 13.03 -7.71 9.14
N VAL A 49 12.42 -8.86 9.42
CA VAL A 49 13.13 -10.04 9.92
C VAL A 49 14.12 -10.50 8.85
N ALA A 50 15.38 -10.60 9.26
CA ALA A 50 16.45 -11.07 8.39
C ALA A 50 16.32 -12.58 8.19
N VAL A 51 16.16 -13.00 6.94
CA VAL A 51 16.15 -14.41 6.54
C VAL A 51 17.26 -14.65 5.53
N ALA A 52 18.25 -15.44 5.92
CA ALA A 52 19.35 -15.83 5.05
C ALA A 52 18.86 -16.88 4.04
N THR A 53 19.15 -16.63 2.77
CA THR A 53 18.90 -17.58 1.68
C THR A 53 20.16 -18.38 1.37
N ARG A 54 20.00 -19.46 0.59
CA ARG A 54 21.08 -20.40 0.28
C ARG A 54 22.29 -19.75 -0.42
N ASP A 55 22.06 -18.70 -1.21
CA ASP A 55 23.07 -17.94 -1.94
C ASP A 55 23.80 -16.88 -1.09
N GLY A 56 23.47 -16.78 0.20
CA GLY A 56 24.05 -15.79 1.11
C GLY A 56 23.36 -14.43 1.08
N THR A 57 22.35 -14.24 0.23
CA THR A 57 21.50 -13.04 0.27
C THR A 57 20.69 -13.02 1.57
N THR A 58 20.42 -11.84 2.11
CA THR A 58 19.54 -11.67 3.27
C THR A 58 18.27 -10.95 2.85
N LEU A 59 17.15 -11.66 2.91
CA LEU A 59 15.82 -11.08 2.68
C LEU A 59 15.30 -10.43 3.95
N ARG A 60 14.46 -9.41 3.78
CA ARG A 60 13.73 -8.75 4.86
C ARG A 60 12.26 -9.10 4.71
N VAL A 61 11.75 -9.91 5.63
CA VAL A 61 10.36 -10.37 5.61
C VAL A 61 9.59 -9.82 6.80
N ASN A 62 8.33 -9.48 6.56
CA ASN A 62 7.40 -9.09 7.60
C ASN A 62 6.59 -10.32 8.01
N VAL A 63 6.67 -10.68 9.29
CA VAL A 63 5.92 -11.81 9.85
C VAL A 63 4.73 -11.25 10.63
N ILE A 64 3.52 -11.58 10.19
CA ILE A 64 2.27 -11.19 10.84
C ILE A 64 1.66 -12.43 11.46
N ARG A 65 1.51 -12.43 12.79
CA ARG A 65 0.99 -13.58 13.54
C ARG A 65 0.04 -13.14 14.63
N LYS A 66 -0.79 -14.06 15.12
CA LYS A 66 -1.52 -13.84 16.38
C LYS A 66 -0.56 -13.98 17.55
N GLY A 67 -0.85 -13.29 18.66
CA GLY A 67 -0.15 -13.45 19.92
C GLY A 67 -0.14 -14.90 20.42
N GLY A 68 0.91 -15.24 21.16
CA GLY A 68 1.24 -16.63 21.53
C GLY A 68 2.17 -17.29 20.52
N ASP A 69 2.73 -18.43 20.91
CA ASP A 69 3.74 -19.16 20.13
C ASP A 69 3.34 -20.62 19.74
N PRO A 70 2.08 -20.94 19.40
CA PRO A 70 1.78 -22.24 18.81
C PRO A 70 2.10 -22.26 17.30
N PRO A 71 2.61 -23.37 16.75
CA PRO A 71 2.76 -23.56 15.31
C PRO A 71 1.42 -23.45 14.58
N ARG A 72 1.41 -22.83 13.40
CA ARG A 72 0.22 -22.61 12.55
C ARG A 72 0.58 -22.74 11.08
N PRO A 73 -0.38 -23.07 10.20
CA PRO A 73 -0.20 -22.92 8.76
C PRO A 73 0.21 -21.47 8.41
N VAL A 74 1.13 -21.33 7.46
CA VAL A 74 1.68 -20.04 7.05
C VAL A 74 1.32 -19.79 5.58
N VAL A 75 0.89 -18.56 5.30
CA VAL A 75 0.76 -18.05 3.93
C VAL A 75 1.99 -17.19 3.66
N LEU A 76 2.76 -17.55 2.63
CA LEU A 76 3.91 -16.79 2.17
C LEU A 76 3.52 -16.03 0.90
N SER A 77 3.80 -14.73 0.87
CA SER A 77 3.71 -13.89 -0.32
C SER A 77 5.05 -13.21 -0.54
N ILE A 78 5.45 -13.12 -1.81
CA ILE A 78 6.63 -12.37 -2.27
C ILE A 78 6.20 -11.10 -2.99
#